data_AF-A0A528BH80-F1
#
_entry.id   AF-A0A528BH80-F1
#
_cell.length_a   1.000
_cell.length_b   1.000
_cell.length_c   1.000
_cell.angle_alpha   90.00
_cell.angle_beta   90.00
_cell.angle_gamma   90.00
#
_symmetry.space_group_name_H-M   'P 1'
#
loop_
_entity.id
_entity.type
_entity.pdbx_description
1 polymer ?
#
loop_
_entity_poly.entity_id
_entity_poly.type
_entity_poly.pdbx_seq_one_letter_code
_entity_poly.pdbx_strand_id
1 'polypeptide(L)' 'IGRFIDARGAPFATPLDGRTVGITLDELKAVPVRICAAGGARKMGAIRAGLGGGYATHFVTDMATANILLE' A
#
# COMPACT_ATOMS: atom_id res chain seq x y z
N ILE A 1 4.71 2.98 6.46
CA ILE A 1 4.70 2.61 7.90
C ILE A 1 5.62 1.42 8.24
N GLY A 2 6.63 1.11 7.42
CA GLY A 2 7.59 0.02 7.74
C GLY A 2 7.04 -1.41 7.71
N ARG A 3 5.76 -1.59 7.35
CA ARG A 3 5.11 -2.89 7.18
C ARG A 3 5.23 -3.33 5.73
N PHE A 4 5.76 -4.53 5.50
CA PHE A 4 5.97 -5.08 4.16
C PHE A 4 4.78 -5.94 3.74
N ILE A 5 4.48 -5.92 2.45
CA ILE A 5 3.40 -6.70 1.83
C ILE A 5 3.94 -7.41 0.58
N ASP A 6 3.35 -8.56 0.26
CA ASP A 6 3.64 -9.28 -0.97
C ASP A 6 2.91 -8.66 -2.18
N ALA A 7 3.12 -9.23 -3.37
CA ALA A 7 2.49 -8.75 -4.61
C ALA A 7 0.95 -8.84 -4.62
N ARG A 8 0.36 -9.64 -3.73
CA ARG A 8 -1.10 -9.76 -3.54
C ARG A 8 -1.63 -8.82 -2.46
N GLY A 9 -0.76 -8.01 -1.87
CA GLY A 9 -1.11 -7.15 -0.75
C GLY A 9 -1.33 -7.89 0.56
N ALA A 10 -0.83 -9.13 0.70
CA ALA A 10 -0.84 -9.83 1.98
C ALA A 10 0.36 -9.39 2.84
N PRO A 11 0.21 -9.28 4.18
CA PRO A 11 1.33 -9.01 5.07
C PRO A 11 2.48 -10.01 4.85
N PHE A 12 3.70 -9.50 4.67
CA PHE A 12 4.90 -10.30 4.56
C PHE A 12 5.69 -10.19 5.86
N ALA A 13 5.69 -11.26 6.66
CA ALA A 13 6.34 -11.27 7.97
C ALA A 13 7.86 -11.13 7.84
N THR A 14 8.43 -10.21 8.61
CA THR A 14 9.86 -9.93 8.64
C THR A 14 10.36 -9.80 10.08
N PRO A 15 11.68 -9.97 10.32
CA PRO A 15 12.28 -9.64 11.62
C PRO A 15 12.11 -8.17 12.03
N LEU A 16 11.73 -7.28 11.11
CA LEU A 16 11.48 -5.87 11.38
C LEU A 16 10.12 -5.63 12.04
N ASP A 17 9.15 -6.55 11.93
CA ASP A 17 7.80 -6.32 12.45
C ASP A 17 7.77 -6.15 13.97
N GLY A 18 8.57 -6.94 14.70
CA GLY A 18 8.74 -6.83 16.14
C GLY A 18 9.66 -5.67 16.57
N ARG A 19 10.26 -4.96 15.62
CA ARG A 19 11.16 -3.82 15.85
C ARG A 19 10.58 -2.50 15.34
N THR A 20 9.40 -2.55 14.72
CA THR A 20 8.72 -1.39 14.14
C THR A 20 7.72 -0.83 15.14
N VAL A 21 7.97 0.38 15.63
CA VAL A 21 7.01 1.14 16.43
C VAL A 21 6.06 1.89 15.49
N GLY A 22 4.77 1.59 15.57
CA GLY A 22 3.73 2.21 14.75
C GLY A 22 2.56 1.25 14.48
N ILE A 23 1.51 1.77 13.85
CA ILE A 23 0.29 1.00 13.58
C ILE A 23 0.57 -0.28 12.79
N THR A 24 -0.21 -1.30 13.08
CA THR A 24 -0.28 -2.55 12.32
C THR A 24 -1.02 -2.33 11.00
N LEU A 25 -0.92 -3.32 10.09
CA LEU A 25 -1.68 -3.30 8.85
C LEU A 25 -3.19 -3.47 9.08
N ASP A 26 -3.59 -4.17 10.14
CA ASP A 26 -5.00 -4.35 10.50
C ASP A 26 -5.59 -3.08 11.13
N GLU A 27 -4.84 -2.43 12.02
CA GLU A 27 -5.22 -1.11 12.55
C GLU A 27 -5.32 -0.08 11.42
N LEU A 28 -4.38 -0.10 10.45
CA LEU A 28 -4.49 0.74 9.26
C LEU A 28 -5.81 0.48 8.53
N LYS A 29 -6.17 -0.79 8.27
CA LYS A 29 -7.42 -1.15 7.58
C LYS A 29 -8.68 -0.71 8.34
N ALA A 30 -8.63 -0.65 9.66
CA ALA A 30 -9.76 -0.21 10.49
C ALA A 30 -10.05 1.30 10.37
N VAL A 31 -9.08 2.12 9.97
CA VAL A 31 -9.28 3.57 9.78
C VAL A 31 -10.22 3.81 8.59
N PRO A 32 -11.36 4.51 8.72
CA PRO A 32 -12.33 4.65 7.62
C PRO A 32 -11.79 5.37 6.37
N VAL A 33 -10.94 6.38 6.56
CA VAL A 33 -10.37 7.19 5.48
C VAL A 33 -8.87 6.99 5.43
N ARG A 34 -8.37 6.46 4.31
CA ARG A 34 -6.96 6.07 4.12
C ARG A 34 -6.51 6.58 2.76
N ILE A 35 -5.80 7.72 2.76
CA ILE A 35 -5.33 8.35 1.53
C ILE A 35 -3.92 7.85 1.24
N CYS A 36 -3.75 7.20 0.09
CA CYS A 36 -2.43 6.86 -0.45
C CYS A 36 -2.07 7.86 -1.55
N ALA A 37 -0.94 8.56 -1.37
CA ALA A 37 -0.35 9.40 -2.41
C ALA A 37 0.90 8.71 -2.95
N ALA A 38 0.83 8.15 -4.16
CA ALA A 38 1.95 7.47 -4.80
C ALA A 38 1.86 7.50 -6.32
N GLY A 39 3.01 7.51 -6.98
CA GLY A 39 3.11 7.59 -8.44
C GLY A 39 4.50 7.18 -8.95
N GLY A 40 4.59 6.98 -10.25
CA GLY A 40 5.77 6.58 -11.02
C GLY A 40 5.88 5.08 -11.30
N ALA A 41 6.34 4.75 -12.51
CA ALA A 41 6.45 3.38 -13.03
C ALA A 41 7.20 2.41 -12.10
N ARG A 42 8.26 2.88 -11.43
CA ARG A 42 9.06 2.07 -10.48
C ARG A 42 8.21 1.54 -9.31
N LYS A 43 7.12 2.21 -8.94
CA LYS A 43 6.27 1.84 -7.80
C LYS A 43 5.08 0.99 -8.19
N MET A 44 4.90 0.63 -9.46
CA MET A 44 3.69 -0.04 -9.94
C MET A 44 3.34 -1.32 -9.18
N GLY A 45 4.32 -2.19 -8.91
CA GLY A 45 4.09 -3.40 -8.12
C GLY A 45 3.59 -3.10 -6.71
N ALA A 46 4.22 -2.15 -6.02
CA ALA A 46 3.82 -1.74 -4.67
C ALA A 46 2.46 -1.03 -4.63
N ILE A 47 2.15 -0.23 -5.66
CA ILE A 47 0.86 0.45 -5.79
C ILE A 47 -0.25 -0.59 -6.01
N ARG A 48 -0.08 -1.51 -6.96
CA ARG A 48 -1.07 -2.58 -7.20
C ARG A 48 -1.27 -3.44 -5.95
N ALA A 49 -0.18 -3.84 -5.27
CA ALA A 49 -0.26 -4.58 -4.01
C ALA A 49 -0.97 -3.79 -2.90
N GLY A 50 -0.65 -2.51 -2.74
CA GLY A 50 -1.22 -1.64 -1.71
C GLY A 50 -2.72 -1.40 -1.90
N LEU A 51 -3.12 -1.13 -3.14
CA LEU A 51 -4.53 -0.92 -3.52
C LEU A 51 -5.31 -2.23 -3.44
N GLY A 52 -4.81 -3.32 -4.05
CA GLY A 52 -5.45 -4.64 -4.01
C GLY A 52 -5.54 -5.24 -2.60
N GLY A 53 -4.58 -4.92 -1.73
CA GLY A 53 -4.59 -5.29 -0.32
C GLY A 53 -5.59 -4.51 0.55
N GLY A 54 -6.25 -3.48 0.01
CA GLY A 54 -7.27 -2.69 0.72
C GLY A 54 -6.72 -1.65 1.71
N TYR A 55 -5.43 -1.32 1.62
CA TYR A 55 -4.77 -0.41 2.56
C TYR A 55 -5.08 1.07 2.31
N ALA A 56 -5.63 1.40 1.15
CA ALA A 56 -6.11 2.73 0.81
C ALA A 56 -7.61 2.69 0.47
N THR A 57 -8.35 3.74 0.85
CA THR A 57 -9.71 4.01 0.35
C THR A 57 -9.73 5.10 -0.70
N HIS A 58 -8.74 5.99 -0.66
CA HIS A 58 -8.57 7.08 -1.61
C HIS A 58 -7.15 7.04 -2.16
N PHE A 59 -7.00 7.30 -3.44
CA PHE A 59 -5.71 7.26 -4.12
C PHE A 59 -5.45 8.54 -4.90
N VAL A 60 -4.28 9.13 -4.69
CA VAL A 60 -3.78 10.31 -5.41
C VAL A 60 -2.52 9.90 -6.15
N THR A 61 -2.51 10.11 -7.47
CA THR A 61 -1.43 9.67 -8.34
C THR A 61 -1.23 10.59 -9.53
N ASP A 62 -0.16 10.38 -10.30
CA ASP A 62 0.08 11.06 -11.57
C ASP A 62 -0.64 10.36 -12.74
N MET A 63 -0.82 11.10 -13.85
CA MET A 63 -1.57 10.62 -15.01
C MET A 63 -0.96 9.36 -15.64
N ALA A 64 0.36 9.22 -15.68
CA ALA A 64 1.02 8.05 -16.26
C ALA A 64 0.72 6.79 -15.44
N THR A 65 0.80 6.90 -14.12
CA THR A 65 0.47 5.81 -13.19
C THR A 65 -1.02 5.47 -13.24
N ALA A 66 -1.90 6.47 -13.30
CA ALA A 66 -3.33 6.26 -13.45
C ALA A 66 -3.67 5.47 -14.72
N ASN A 67 -3.10 5.86 -15.87
CA ASN A 67 -3.33 5.17 -17.14
C ASN A 67 -2.89 3.70 -17.08
N ILE A 68 -1.70 3.43 -16.54
CA ILE A 68 -1.20 2.05 -16.39
C ILE A 68 -2.08 1.21 -15.46
N LEU A 69 -2.77 1.81 -14.49
CA LEU A 69 -3.67 1.08 -13.58
C LEU A 69 -5.04 0.78 -14.20
N LEU A 70 -5.45 1.54 -15.22
CA LEU A 70 -6.71 1.33 -15.96
C LEU A 70 -6.58 0.26 -17.04
N GLU A 71 -5.35 -0.04 -17.45
CA GLU A 71 -4.97 -1.20 -18.27
C GLU A 71 -4.87 -2.49 -17.42
#